data_AF-A0A6G9AR12-F1
#
_entry.id   AF-A0A6G9AR12-F1
#
_cell.length_a   1.000
_cell.length_b   1.000
_cell.length_c   1.000
_cell.angle_alpha   90.00
_cell.angle_beta   90.00
_cell.angle_gamma   90.00
#
_symmetry.space_group_name_H-M   'P 1'
#
loop_
_entity.id
_entity.type
_entity.pdbx_description
1 polymer ?
#
loop_
_entity_poly.entity_id
_entity_poly.type
_entity_poly.pdbx_seq_one_letter_code
_entity_poly.pdbx_strand_id
1 'polypeptide(L)'
;MLTLKLYPIDVLVMIGYLRANLNGQDQVPLVHKSVNTLVLLNYLKSWKTLKMISWSQRRADKLYSFSMPEVVAKALYLDMLSMVLTSHQQLFLGKLDHAIVNYQIPITQMYNIGE
;
A
#
# COMPACT_ATOMS: atom_id res chain seq x y z
N MET A 1 -10.66 -5.90 -2.91
CA MET A 1 -9.61 -5.80 -1.86
C MET A 1 -8.35 -6.46 -2.41
N LEU A 2 -7.23 -5.74 -2.46
CA LEU A 2 -5.96 -6.26 -2.97
C LEU A 2 -5.24 -7.03 -1.86
N THR A 3 -4.69 -8.20 -2.17
CA THR A 3 -3.91 -9.00 -1.21
C THR A 3 -2.47 -9.16 -1.69
N LEU A 4 -1.52 -8.83 -0.82
CA LEU A 4 -0.08 -8.94 -1.04
C LEU A 4 0.51 -10.01 -0.13
N LYS A 5 1.55 -10.71 -0.62
CA LYS A 5 2.41 -11.55 0.21
C LYS A 5 3.61 -10.72 0.65
N LEU A 6 3.65 -10.36 1.92
CA LEU A 6 4.64 -9.43 2.48
C LEU A 6 5.36 -10.07 3.66
N TYR A 7 6.65 -9.77 3.77
CA TYR A 7 7.39 -9.94 5.02
C TYR A 7 6.99 -8.83 6.00
N PRO A 8 7.17 -9.03 7.31
CA PRO A 8 6.92 -7.98 8.29
C PRO A 8 7.64 -6.66 7.98
N ILE A 9 8.88 -6.73 7.50
CA ILE A 9 9.66 -5.56 7.12
C ILE A 9 9.03 -4.75 5.99
N ASP A 10 8.39 -5.39 5.01
CA ASP A 10 7.74 -4.69 3.89
C ASP A 10 6.59 -3.80 4.39
N VAL A 11 5.83 -4.29 5.38
CA VAL A 11 4.73 -3.52 6.00
C VAL A 11 5.28 -2.35 6.81
N LEU A 12 6.39 -2.54 7.53
CA LEU A 12 7.05 -1.46 8.27
C LEU A 12 7.60 -0.40 7.32
N VAL A 13 8.19 -0.80 6.19
CA VAL A 13 8.68 0.10 5.13
C VAL A 13 7.53 0.92 4.56
N MET A 14 6.41 0.30 4.24
CA MET A 14 5.20 0.97 3.75
C MET A 14 4.70 2.02 4.77
N ILE A 15 4.59 1.65 6.05
CA ILE A 15 4.11 2.57 7.09
C ILE A 15 5.12 3.69 7.37
N GLY A 16 6.42 3.37 7.36
CA GLY A 16 7.49 4.36 7.51
C GLY A 16 7.46 5.38 6.38
N TYR A 17 7.29 4.93 5.14
CA TYR A 17 7.10 5.80 3.98
C TYR A 17 5.88 6.72 4.14
N LEU A 18 4.72 6.16 4.49
CA LEU A 18 3.49 6.94 4.67
C LEU A 18 3.65 8.01 5.75
N ARG A 19 4.27 7.67 6.89
CA ARG A 19 4.51 8.63 7.97
C ARG A 19 5.48 9.72 7.54
N ALA A 20 6.60 9.35 6.91
CA ALA A 20 7.61 10.32 6.50
C ALA A 20 7.04 11.37 5.52
N ASN A 21 6.19 10.93 4.57
CA ASN A 21 5.69 11.81 3.51
C ASN A 21 4.35 12.49 3.84
N LEU A 22 3.58 11.97 4.80
CA LEU A 22 2.27 12.51 5.15
C LEU A 22 2.23 13.20 6.52
N ASN A 23 3.28 13.08 7.33
CA ASN A 23 3.40 13.86 8.57
C ASN A 23 3.36 15.35 8.25
N GLY A 24 2.55 16.11 8.99
CA GLY A 24 2.35 17.54 8.77
C GLY A 24 1.29 17.89 7.72
N GLN A 25 0.90 16.94 6.85
CA GLN A 25 -0.17 17.18 5.89
C GLN A 25 -1.51 17.44 6.58
N ASP A 26 -1.75 16.96 7.80
CA ASP A 26 -2.99 17.24 8.54
C ASP A 26 -3.26 18.74 8.76
N GLN A 27 -2.21 19.58 8.77
CA GLN A 27 -2.33 21.02 8.95
C GLN A 27 -2.56 21.78 7.64
N VAL A 28 -2.39 21.12 6.49
CA VAL A 28 -2.60 21.73 5.16
C VAL A 28 -4.11 21.79 4.85
N PRO A 29 -4.64 22.93 4.36
CA PRO A 29 -6.03 23.04 3.95
C PRO A 29 -6.41 22.01 2.89
N LEU A 30 -7.64 21.48 2.95
CA LEU A 30 -8.12 20.43 2.04
C LEU A 30 -8.01 20.83 0.55
N VAL A 31 -8.19 22.11 0.23
CA VAL A 31 -8.14 22.63 -1.14
C VAL A 31 -6.77 22.47 -1.81
N HIS A 32 -5.72 22.24 -1.02
CA HIS A 32 -4.34 22.04 -1.52
C HIS A 32 -3.91 20.57 -1.50
N LYS A 33 -4.78 19.65 -1.07
CA LYS A 33 -4.45 18.23 -1.00
C LYS A 33 -4.93 17.50 -2.25
N SER A 34 -4.05 16.68 -2.80
CA SER A 34 -4.45 15.74 -3.85
C SER A 34 -5.40 14.68 -3.27
N VAL A 35 -6.27 14.13 -4.12
CA VAL A 35 -7.16 13.01 -3.74
C VAL A 35 -6.33 11.82 -3.23
N ASN A 36 -5.19 11.53 -3.86
CA ASN A 36 -4.28 10.47 -3.43
C ASN A 36 -3.78 10.71 -2.01
N THR A 37 -3.35 11.93 -1.71
CA THR A 37 -2.90 12.34 -0.36
C THR A 37 -4.00 12.13 0.68
N LEU A 38 -5.25 12.49 0.36
CA LEU A 38 -6.39 12.29 1.27
C LEU A 38 -6.69 10.80 1.51
N VAL A 39 -6.66 9.98 0.47
CA VAL A 39 -6.83 8.52 0.56
C VAL A 39 -5.75 7.92 1.46
N LEU A 40 -4.49 8.28 1.25
CA LEU A 40 -3.36 7.74 2.00
C LEU A 40 -3.34 8.24 3.45
N LEU A 41 -3.73 9.50 3.71
CA LEU A 41 -3.91 10.03 5.06
C LEU A 41 -4.99 9.28 5.83
N ASN A 42 -6.17 9.11 5.23
CA ASN A 42 -7.26 8.36 5.85
C ASN A 42 -6.84 6.91 6.11
N TYR A 43 -6.12 6.30 5.16
CA TYR A 43 -5.58 4.97 5.34
C TYR A 43 -4.60 4.91 6.51
N LEU A 44 -3.63 5.83 6.60
CA LEU A 44 -2.67 5.91 7.70
C LEU A 44 -3.38 6.08 9.05
N LYS A 45 -4.42 6.90 9.14
CA LYS A 45 -5.24 7.07 10.36
C LYS A 45 -5.95 5.79 10.79
N SER A 46 -6.29 4.91 9.85
CA SER A 46 -6.90 3.61 10.16
C SER A 46 -5.93 2.61 10.81
N TRP A 47 -4.62 2.87 10.75
CA TRP A 47 -3.59 2.03 11.37
C TRP A 47 -3.49 2.27 12.87
N LYS A 48 -4.26 1.48 13.63
CA LYS A 48 -4.13 1.40 15.09
C LYS A 48 -2.74 0.89 15.51
N THR A 49 -2.21 1.39 16.62
CA THR A 49 -0.93 0.97 17.22
C THR A 49 -0.85 -0.55 17.41
N LEU A 50 -1.92 -1.20 17.85
CA LEU A 50 -1.99 -2.65 18.02
C LEU A 50 -1.75 -3.42 16.71
N LYS A 51 -2.25 -2.91 15.58
CA LYS A 51 -2.02 -3.52 14.26
C LYS A 51 -0.53 -3.46 13.90
N MET A 52 0.13 -2.35 14.16
CA MET A 52 1.58 -2.24 13.93
C MET A 52 2.37 -3.19 14.83
N ILE A 53 2.06 -3.25 16.12
CA ILE A 53 2.73 -4.16 17.07
C ILE A 53 2.55 -5.62 16.62
N SER A 54 1.35 -5.98 16.16
CA SER A 54 1.09 -7.33 15.67
C SER A 54 1.92 -7.69 14.43
N TRP A 55 2.33 -6.70 13.63
CA TRP A 55 3.21 -6.92 12.49
C TRP A 55 4.68 -6.96 12.92
N SER A 56 5.11 -6.14 13.88
CA SER A 56 6.49 -6.15 14.38
C SER A 56 6.83 -7.42 15.17
N GLN A 57 5.85 -8.09 15.77
CA GLN A 57 6.05 -9.34 16.51
C GLN A 57 6.06 -10.60 15.63
N ARG A 58 5.82 -10.47 14.33
CA ARG A 58 5.84 -11.62 13.40
C ARG A 58 7.26 -12.07 13.10
N ARG A 59 7.41 -13.37 12.84
CA ARG A 59 8.67 -13.94 12.33
C ARG A 59 9.10 -13.25 11.03
N ALA A 60 10.32 -12.71 11.03
CA ALA A 60 10.86 -11.90 9.95
C ALA A 60 11.08 -12.67 8.64
N ASP A 61 11.34 -13.98 8.74
CA ASP A 61 11.64 -14.89 7.63
C ASP A 61 10.40 -15.48 6.93
N LYS A 62 9.20 -15.11 7.39
CA LYS A 62 7.94 -15.67 6.89
C LYS A 62 7.12 -14.64 6.11
N LEU A 63 6.54 -15.09 4.99
CA LEU A 63 5.56 -14.32 4.23
C LEU A 63 4.18 -14.43 4.87
N TYR A 64 3.48 -13.29 4.93
CA TYR A 64 2.12 -13.20 5.42
C TYR A 64 1.22 -12.54 4.37
N SER A 65 -0.06 -12.93 4.36
CA SER A 65 -1.07 -12.21 3.59
C SER A 65 -1.35 -10.86 4.24
N PHE A 66 -1.29 -9.82 3.45
CA PHE A 66 -1.63 -8.46 3.82
C PHE A 66 -2.67 -7.92 2.84
N SER A 67 -3.82 -7.49 3.35
CA SER A 67 -4.91 -6.99 2.52
C SER A 67 -5.08 -5.48 2.68
N MET A 68 -5.26 -4.78 1.57
CA MET A 68 -5.56 -3.35 1.54
C MET A 68 -6.60 -3.00 0.47
N PRO A 69 -7.34 -1.89 0.62
CA PRO A 69 -8.25 -1.43 -0.42
C PRO A 69 -7.50 -1.13 -1.72
N GLU A 70 -8.11 -1.46 -2.85
CA GLU A 70 -7.50 -1.25 -4.17
C GLU A 70 -7.20 0.24 -4.44
N VAL A 71 -8.11 1.12 -4.02
CA VAL A 71 -7.93 2.57 -4.13
C VAL A 71 -6.70 3.04 -3.36
N VAL A 72 -6.43 2.45 -2.18
CA VAL A 72 -5.22 2.73 -1.39
C VAL A 72 -3.98 2.21 -2.10
N ALA A 73 -4.03 0.99 -2.65
CA ALA A 73 -2.91 0.41 -3.39
C ALA A 73 -2.51 1.26 -4.60
N LYS A 74 -3.49 1.69 -5.41
CA LYS A 74 -3.28 2.56 -6.58
C LYS A 74 -2.75 3.94 -6.17
N ALA A 75 -3.35 4.56 -5.15
CA ALA A 75 -2.88 5.86 -4.65
C ALA A 75 -1.42 5.77 -4.15
N LEU A 76 -1.07 4.71 -3.42
CA LEU A 76 0.26 4.49 -2.90
C LEU A 76 1.27 4.23 -4.03
N TYR A 77 0.90 3.44 -5.03
CA TYR A 77 1.73 3.17 -6.19
C TYR A 77 2.09 4.45 -6.95
N LEU A 78 1.07 5.28 -7.28
CA LEU A 78 1.28 6.54 -7.98
C LEU A 78 2.12 7.53 -7.17
N ASP A 79 1.88 7.61 -5.86
CA ASP A 79 2.64 8.46 -4.95
C ASP A 79 4.12 8.03 -4.92
N MET A 80 4.39 6.73 -4.77
CA MET A 80 5.75 6.18 -4.73
C MET A 80 6.52 6.34 -6.06
N LEU A 81 5.85 6.26 -7.22
CA LEU A 81 6.48 6.49 -8.52
C LEU A 81 7.02 7.92 -8.68
N SER A 82 6.44 8.89 -7.96
CA SER A 82 6.84 10.30 -8.03
C SER A 82 7.98 10.67 -7.09
N MET A 83 8.46 9.73 -6.27
CA MET A 83 9.40 9.99 -5.18
C MET A 83 10.74 9.29 -5.40
N VAL A 84 11.80 9.82 -4.78
CA VAL A 84 13.08 9.12 -4.66
C VAL A 84 12.95 8.07 -3.56
N LEU A 85 13.06 6.79 -3.95
CA LEU A 85 12.84 5.66 -3.06
C LEU A 85 14.15 5.00 -2.62
N THR A 86 14.20 4.55 -1.38
CA THR A 86 15.24 3.65 -0.87
C THR A 86 15.11 2.25 -1.47
N SER A 87 16.15 1.42 -1.42
CA SER A 87 16.12 0.06 -1.97
C SER A 87 14.98 -0.79 -1.40
N HIS A 88 14.69 -0.67 -0.10
CA HIS A 88 13.57 -1.40 0.51
C HIS A 88 12.20 -0.90 0.02
N GLN A 89 12.06 0.41 -0.21
CA GLN A 89 10.83 0.99 -0.76
C GLN A 89 10.63 0.59 -2.22
N GLN A 90 11.70 0.52 -3.02
CA GLN A 90 11.65 0.02 -4.39
C GLN A 90 11.24 -1.46 -4.44
N LEU A 91 11.79 -2.30 -3.56
CA LEU A 91 11.38 -3.70 -3.45
C LEU A 91 9.90 -3.85 -3.08
N PHE A 92 9.42 -3.04 -2.15
CA PHE A 92 7.99 -2.99 -1.82
C PHE A 92 7.14 -2.53 -3.01
N LEU A 93 7.57 -1.49 -3.73
CA LEU A 93 6.89 -0.99 -4.91
C LEU A 93 6.76 -2.06 -6.00
N GLY A 94 7.81 -2.86 -6.23
CA GLY A 94 7.74 -4.00 -7.17
C GLY A 94 6.72 -5.07 -6.76
N LYS A 95 6.60 -5.36 -5.45
CA LYS A 95 5.57 -6.28 -4.94
C LYS A 95 4.16 -5.69 -5.11
N LEU A 96 4.02 -4.38 -4.90
CA LEU A 96 2.75 -3.65 -5.06
C LEU A 96 2.31 -3.61 -6.52
N ASP A 97 3.23 -3.31 -7.44
CA ASP A 97 3.01 -3.33 -8.89
C ASP A 97 2.50 -4.70 -9.36
N HIS A 98 3.24 -5.76 -9.00
CA HIS A 98 2.86 -7.13 -9.32
C HIS A 98 1.47 -7.48 -8.78
N ALA A 99 1.13 -7.05 -7.56
CA ALA A 99 -0.20 -7.28 -7.00
C ALA A 99 -1.29 -6.53 -7.78
N ILE A 100 -1.07 -5.25 -8.12
CA ILE A 100 -2.03 -4.43 -8.86
C ILE A 100 -2.30 -5.01 -10.25
N VAL A 101 -1.25 -5.43 -10.97
CA VAL A 101 -1.38 -6.05 -12.30
C VAL A 101 -2.18 -7.35 -12.22
N ASN A 102 -1.83 -8.25 -11.30
CA ASN A 102 -2.52 -9.54 -11.17
C ASN A 102 -3.97 -9.41 -10.66
N TYR A 103 -4.29 -8.34 -9.94
CA TYR A 103 -5.66 -8.06 -9.50
C TYR A 103 -6.57 -7.59 -10.63
N GLN A 104 -6.05 -7.08 -11.74
CA GLN A 104 -6.85 -6.74 -12.92
C GLN A 104 -7.18 -7.96 -13.80
N ILE A 105 -6.41 -9.04 -13.66
CA ILE A 105 -6.54 -10.29 -14.42
C ILE A 105 -7.72 -11.22 -14.02
N PRO A 106 -8.46 -11.12 -12.88
CA PRO A 106 -9.42 -12.18 -12.50
C PRO A 106 -10.84 -12.10 -13.11
N ILE A 107 -11.22 -11.11 -13.93
CA ILE A 107 -12.64 -10.97 -14.37
C ILE A 107 -12.82 -11.02 -15.89
N THR A 108 -11.82 -10.61 -16.67
CA THR A 108 -11.95 -10.55 -18.14
C THR A 108 -11.88 -11.93 -18.81
N GLN A 109 -11.43 -12.98 -18.10
CA GLN A 109 -11.35 -14.34 -18.66
C GLN A 109 -12.58 -15.23 -18.36
N MET A 110 -13.58 -14.76 -17.61
CA MET A 110 -14.80 -15.54 -17.35
C MET A 110 -15.95 -15.30 -18.34
N TYR A 111 -15.82 -14.38 -19.31
CA TYR A 111 -16.88 -14.06 -20.28
C TYR A 111 -16.61 -14.51 -21.73
N ASN A 112 -15.52 -15.23 -22.01
CA ASN A 112 -15.21 -15.76 -23.35
C ASN A 112 -15.09 -17.29 -23.36
N ILE A 113 -16.09 -17.99 -22.83
CA ILE A 113 -16.31 -19.42 -23.13
C ILE A 113 -17.80 -19.57 -23.45
N GLY A 114 -18.17 -19.20 -24.66
CA GLY A 114 -19.56 -19.22 -25.10
C GLY A 114 -19.74 -18.62 -26.49
N GLU A 115 -18.95 -19.09 -27.45
CA GLU A 115 -19.33 -19.10 -28.88
C GLU A 115 -19.16 -20.53 -29.40
#